data_AF-A0A9D6YHR4-F1
#
_entry.id   AF-A0A9D6YHR4-F1
#
_cell.length_a   1.000
_cell.length_b   1.000
_cell.length_c   1.000
_cell.angle_alpha   90.00
_cell.angle_beta   90.00
_cell.angle_gamma   90.00
#
_symmetry.space_group_name_H-M   'P 1'
#
loop_
_entity.id
_entity.type
_entity.pdbx_description
1 polymer ?
#
loop_
_entity_poly.entity_id
_entity_poly.type
_entity_poly.pdbx_seq_one_letter_code
_entity_poly.pdbx_strand_id
1 'polypeptide(L)'
;MFSGGDYEEVARWLLNFLTSHAKRENPRIEVVFDAGPEREGKSYTARLRLRDRLSDVMELDFGDVADNRGNLAWCAAMAERTRALARALGGARQARGAGIP
;
A
#
# COMPACT_ATOMS: atom_id res chain seq x y z
N MET A 1 -12.09 -26.43 1.94
CA MET A 1 -12.36 -25.52 0.81
C MET A 1 -11.64 -24.22 1.12
N PHE A 2 -10.44 -24.03 0.55
CA PHE A 2 -9.63 -22.84 0.82
C PHE A 2 -10.15 -21.69 -0.04
N SER A 3 -10.81 -20.71 0.57
CA SER A 3 -11.23 -19.47 -0.10
C SER A 3 -10.14 -18.39 -0.02
N GLY A 4 -8.87 -18.80 -0.03
CA GLY A 4 -7.68 -17.94 0.11
C GLY A 4 -7.22 -17.27 -1.19
N GLY A 5 -7.81 -17.64 -2.33
CA GLY A 5 -7.45 -17.14 -3.67
C GLY A 5 -6.05 -17.55 -4.09
N ASP A 6 -5.78 -17.53 -5.39
CA ASP A 6 -4.42 -17.71 -5.89
C ASP A 6 -3.55 -16.48 -5.60
N TYR A 7 -2.24 -16.62 -5.81
CA TYR A 7 -1.27 -15.56 -5.52
C TYR A 7 -1.56 -14.27 -6.30
N GLU A 8 -2.03 -14.40 -7.54
CA GLU A 8 -2.34 -13.28 -8.42
C GLU A 8 -3.66 -12.59 -8.03
N GLU A 9 -4.65 -13.36 -7.58
CA GLU A 9 -5.92 -12.86 -7.05
C GLU A 9 -5.70 -12.05 -5.78
N VAL A 10 -4.88 -12.56 -4.85
CA VAL A 10 -4.51 -11.82 -3.63
C VAL A 10 -3.73 -10.57 -3.97
N ALA A 11 -2.78 -10.64 -4.92
CA ALA A 11 -2.03 -9.49 -5.41
C ALA A 11 -2.95 -8.41 -6.00
N ARG A 12 -3.89 -8.81 -6.85
CA ARG A 12 -4.87 -7.91 -7.47
C ARG A 12 -5.78 -7.26 -6.44
N TRP A 13 -6.26 -8.03 -5.47
CA TRP A 13 -7.06 -7.51 -4.37
C TRP A 13 -6.27 -6.48 -3.57
N LEU A 14 -5.03 -6.79 -3.20
CA LEU A 14 -4.18 -5.92 -2.40
C LEU A 14 -3.84 -4.62 -3.14
N LEU A 15 -3.50 -4.69 -4.43
CA LEU A 15 -3.26 -3.50 -5.26
C LEU A 15 -4.49 -2.59 -5.29
N ASN A 16 -5.69 -3.15 -5.51
CA ASN A 16 -6.94 -2.38 -5.52
C ASN A 16 -7.24 -1.75 -4.16
N PHE A 17 -7.00 -2.49 -3.08
CA PHE A 17 -7.17 -2.01 -1.71
C PHE A 17 -6.27 -0.81 -1.43
N LEU A 18 -4.95 -0.96 -1.63
CA LEU A 18 -3.97 0.09 -1.40
C LEU A 18 -4.26 1.33 -2.27
N THR A 19 -4.59 1.12 -3.54
CA THR A 19 -4.91 2.21 -4.48
C THR A 19 -6.12 3.00 -4.02
N SER A 20 -7.19 2.31 -3.61
CA SER A 20 -8.43 2.94 -3.16
C SER A 20 -8.21 3.78 -1.90
N HIS A 21 -7.41 3.29 -0.95
CA HIS A 21 -7.11 4.02 0.29
C HIS A 21 -6.13 5.18 0.08
N ALA A 22 -5.13 5.01 -0.79
CA ALA A 22 -4.19 6.08 -1.14
C ALA A 22 -4.87 7.24 -1.88
N LYS A 23 -5.74 6.94 -2.87
CA LYS A 23 -6.43 7.96 -3.68
C LYS A 23 -7.44 8.80 -2.87
N ARG A 24 -7.93 8.29 -1.73
CA ARG A 24 -8.78 9.06 -0.80
C ARG A 24 -8.02 10.19 -0.10
N GLU A 25 -6.72 10.05 0.10
CA GLU A 25 -5.88 11.11 0.68
C GLU A 25 -5.41 12.10 -0.39
N ASN A 26 -5.04 11.58 -1.58
CA ASN A 26 -4.70 12.42 -2.72
C ASN A 26 -4.90 11.65 -4.04
N PRO A 27 -5.75 12.12 -4.97
CA PRO A 27 -6.06 11.40 -6.21
C PRO A 27 -4.86 11.23 -7.15
N ARG A 28 -3.79 12.02 -6.97
CA ARG A 28 -2.54 11.94 -7.75
C ARG A 28 -1.52 10.94 -7.19
N ILE A 29 -1.83 10.27 -6.08
CA ILE A 29 -0.98 9.20 -5.57
C ILE A 29 -1.19 7.96 -6.42
N GLU A 30 -0.08 7.33 -6.76
CA GLU A 30 -0.01 6.05 -7.46
C GLU A 30 0.62 5.00 -6.55
N VAL A 31 0.18 3.75 -6.67
CA VAL A 31 0.78 2.61 -5.96
C VAL A 31 1.77 1.94 -6.91
N VAL A 32 3.03 1.86 -6.50
CA VAL A 32 4.05 1.05 -7.15
C VAL A 32 4.04 -0.30 -6.44
N PHE A 33 3.55 -1.32 -7.11
CA PHE A 33 3.35 -2.66 -6.55
C PHE A 33 4.19 -3.66 -7.31
N ASP A 34 4.93 -4.49 -6.58
CA ASP A 34 5.68 -5.61 -7.11
C ASP A 34 5.21 -6.88 -6.41
N ALA A 35 4.68 -7.81 -7.21
CA ALA A 35 4.23 -9.09 -6.73
C ALA A 35 5.36 -10.11 -6.58
N GLY A 36 6.58 -9.83 -7.06
CA GLY A 36 7.67 -10.80 -7.03
C GLY A 36 7.37 -12.10 -7.80
N PRO A 37 8.35 -13.03 -7.87
CA PRO A 37 8.14 -14.35 -8.44
C PRO A 37 7.36 -15.28 -7.49
N GLU A 38 6.51 -16.15 -8.03
CA GLU A 38 5.69 -17.10 -7.26
C GLU A 38 6.52 -18.18 -6.52
N ARG A 39 7.76 -18.42 -6.96
CA ARG A 39 8.62 -19.49 -6.44
C ARG A 39 9.53 -18.96 -5.33
N GLU A 40 9.15 -19.31 -4.09
CA GLU A 40 9.80 -19.07 -2.79
C GLU A 40 9.41 -17.77 -2.04
N GLY A 41 8.96 -17.91 -0.78
CA GLY A 41 8.82 -16.79 0.16
C GLY A 41 7.85 -15.69 -0.26
N LYS A 42 6.64 -16.09 -0.67
CA LYS A 42 5.57 -15.24 -1.23
C LYS A 42 5.35 -13.93 -0.45
N SER A 43 5.98 -12.85 -0.88
CA SER A 43 5.81 -11.51 -0.31
C SER A 43 5.55 -10.49 -1.40
N TYR A 44 4.64 -9.57 -1.12
CA TYR A 44 4.38 -8.40 -1.93
C TYR A 44 5.21 -7.22 -1.43
N THR A 45 5.67 -6.38 -2.34
CA THR A 45 6.20 -5.07 -1.98
C THR A 45 5.35 -3.96 -2.59
N ALA A 46 5.07 -2.94 -1.79
CA ALA A 46 4.32 -1.78 -2.26
C ALA A 46 4.99 -0.48 -1.79
N ARG A 47 4.95 0.55 -2.65
CA ARG A 47 5.30 1.93 -2.31
C ARG A 47 4.23 2.86 -2.84
N LEU A 48 4.05 3.99 -2.16
CA LEU A 48 3.24 5.09 -2.68
C LEU A 48 4.14 6.08 -3.40
N ARG A 49 3.67 6.60 -4.53
CA ARG A 49 4.38 7.59 -5.34
C ARG A 49 3.53 8.84 -5.51
N LEU A 50 4.14 10.00 -5.31
CA LEU A 50 3.55 11.30 -5.61
C LEU A 50 4.56 12.19 -6.33
N ARG A 51 4.41 12.29 -7.66
CA ARG A 51 5.42 12.87 -8.57
C ARG A 51 6.75 12.11 -8.42
N ASP A 52 7.84 12.79 -8.07
CA ASP A 52 9.18 12.21 -7.96
C ASP A 52 9.48 11.65 -6.54
N ARG A 53 8.48 11.63 -5.65
CA ARG A 53 8.64 11.15 -4.27
C ARG A 53 8.04 9.77 -4.09
N LEU A 54 8.76 8.93 -3.36
CA LEU A 54 8.34 7.59 -2.95
C LEU A 54 8.22 7.53 -1.43
N SER A 55 7.26 6.74 -0.95
CA SER A 55 7.18 6.37 0.47
C SER A 55 8.22 5.30 0.82
N ASP A 56 8.33 5.01 2.11
CA ASP A 56 8.94 3.78 2.59
C ASP A 56 8.25 2.55 1.98
N VAL A 57 9.00 1.45 1.92
CA VAL A 57 8.50 0.19 1.37
C VAL A 57 7.57 -0.50 2.36
N MET A 58 6.47 -1.04 1.84
CA MET A 58 5.58 -1.94 2.55
C MET A 58 5.85 -3.35 2.07
N GLU A 59 6.53 -4.14 2.89
CA GLU A 59 6.63 -5.59 2.69
C GLU A 59 5.42 -6.26 3.36
N LEU A 60 4.81 -7.18 2.63
CA LEU A 60 3.57 -7.85 3.02
C LEU A 60 3.67 -9.33 2.67
N ASP A 61 3.55 -10.21 3.67
CA ASP A 61 3.53 -11.65 3.44
C ASP A 61 2.21 -12.09 2.79
N PHE A 62 2.27 -12.97 1.81
CA PHE A 62 1.09 -13.50 1.13
C PHE A 62 0.14 -14.22 2.07
N GLY A 63 0.67 -15.05 2.97
CA GLY A 63 -0.14 -15.80 3.93
C GLY A 63 -0.93 -14.84 4.82
N ASP A 64 -0.25 -13.83 5.38
CA ASP A 64 -0.91 -12.82 6.21
C ASP A 64 -2.03 -12.08 5.45
N VAL A 65 -1.77 -11.67 4.20
CA VAL A 65 -2.77 -10.97 3.38
C VAL A 65 -3.92 -11.91 2.99
N ALA A 66 -3.62 -13.13 2.57
CA ALA A 66 -4.62 -14.10 2.14
C ALA A 66 -5.57 -14.47 3.29
N ASP A 67 -5.03 -14.63 4.51
CA ASP A 67 -5.78 -15.01 5.70
C ASP A 67 -6.60 -13.84 6.26
N ASN A 68 -6.09 -12.61 6.16
CA ASN A 68 -6.71 -11.44 6.80
C ASN A 68 -7.50 -10.50 5.88
N ARG A 69 -7.55 -10.72 4.56
CA ARG A 69 -8.32 -9.86 3.62
C ARG A 69 -9.82 -9.74 3.95
N GLY A 70 -10.38 -10.69 4.69
CA GLY A 70 -11.76 -10.65 5.21
C GLY A 70 -11.90 -10.09 6.63
N ASN A 71 -10.78 -9.85 7.33
CA ASN A 71 -10.75 -9.40 8.71
C ASN A 71 -10.81 -7.85 8.77
N LEU A 72 -11.92 -7.32 9.30
CA LEU A 72 -12.15 -5.88 9.35
C LEU A 72 -11.11 -5.11 10.17
N ALA A 73 -10.60 -5.70 11.27
CA ALA A 73 -9.61 -5.04 12.11
C ALA A 73 -8.26 -4.93 11.39
N TRP A 74 -7.85 -6.01 10.72
CA TRP A 74 -6.63 -6.02 9.91
C TRP A 74 -6.75 -5.05 8.72
N CYS A 75 -7.88 -5.07 8.01
CA CYS A 75 -8.15 -4.14 6.92
C CYS A 75 -8.12 -2.68 7.40
N ALA A 76 -8.69 -2.37 8.57
CA ALA A 76 -8.64 -1.02 9.13
C ALA A 76 -7.21 -0.57 9.44
N ALA A 77 -6.39 -1.46 10.02
CA ALA A 77 -4.97 -1.17 10.30
C ALA A 77 -4.18 -0.95 9.00
N MET A 78 -4.39 -1.79 7.99
CA MET A 78 -3.71 -1.66 6.68
C MET A 78 -4.13 -0.38 5.94
N ALA A 79 -5.42 -0.05 6.01
CA ALA A 79 -5.93 1.21 5.46
C ALA A 79 -5.29 2.42 6.13
N GLU A 80 -5.18 2.42 7.46
CA GLU A 80 -4.56 3.52 8.19
C GLU A 80 -3.06 3.63 7.89
N ARG A 81 -2.33 2.51 7.84
CA ARG A 81 -0.92 2.47 7.40
C ARG A 81 -0.75 3.10 6.01
N THR A 82 -1.61 2.73 5.06
CA THR A 82 -1.59 3.27 3.69
C THR A 82 -1.86 4.77 3.68
N ARG A 83 -2.87 5.23 4.42
CA ARG A 83 -3.22 6.66 4.51
C ARG A 83 -2.13 7.48 5.20
N ALA A 84 -1.50 6.95 6.24
CA ALA A 84 -0.39 7.62 6.92
C ALA A 84 0.78 7.87 5.97
N LEU A 85 1.17 6.88 5.15
CA LEU A 85 2.21 7.06 4.12
C LEU A 85 1.78 8.09 3.06
N ALA A 86 0.52 8.06 2.63
CA ALA A 86 -0.01 9.02 1.66
C ALA A 86 0.00 10.45 2.21
N ARG A 87 -0.38 10.63 3.48
CA ARG A 87 -0.32 11.92 4.18
C ARG A 87 1.10 12.41 4.34
N ALA A 88 2.05 11.54 4.70
CA ALA A 88 3.47 11.89 4.81
C ALA A 88 4.03 12.40 3.46
N LEU A 89 3.66 11.75 2.35
CA LEU A 89 3.99 12.22 1.00
C LEU A 89 3.37 13.58 0.70
N GLY A 90 2.11 13.82 1.05
CA GLY A 90 1.46 15.12 0.87
C GLY A 90 2.09 16.23 1.73
N GLY A 91 2.36 15.93 3.00
CA GLY A 91 2.85 16.85 4.02
C GLY A 91 4.31 17.29 3.85
N ALA A 92 5.16 16.48 3.20
CA ALA A 92 6.53 16.88 2.86
C ALA A 92 6.62 18.09 1.90
N ARG A 93 5.49 18.63 1.43
CA ARG A 93 5.41 19.91 0.71
C ARG A 93 5.39 21.14 1.64
N GLN A 94 5.08 20.99 2.92
CA GLN A 94 4.98 22.12 3.86
C GLN A 94 6.33 22.47 4.53
N ALA A 95 7.23 21.51 4.74
CA ALA A 95 8.52 21.76 5.38
C ALA A 95 9.56 22.51 4.50
N ARG A 96 9.33 22.63 3.19
CA ARG A 96 10.21 23.37 2.26
C ARG A 96 9.67 24.74 1.85
N GLY A 97 8.56 25.19 2.44
CA GLY A 97 7.96 26.51 2.19
C GLY A 97 8.21 27.54 3.31
N ALA A 98 8.76 27.12 4.46
CA ALA A 98 9.11 28.01 5.56
C ALA A 98 10.55 28.52 5.42
N GLY A 99 10.83 29.18 4.30
CA GLY A 99 11.96 30.09 4.16
C GLY A 99 11.41 31.51 4.09
N ILE A 100 11.17 32.11 5.25
CA ILE A 100 10.79 33.52 5.44
C ILE A 100 12.11 34.34 5.52
N PRO A 101 12.14 35.56 4.95
CA PRO A 101 13.27 36.12 4.15
C PRO A 101 14.54 36.47 4.93
#